data_AF-A0A6L9LE36-F1
#
_entry.id   AF-A0A6L9LE36-F1
#
_cell.length_a   1.000
_cell.length_b   1.000
_cell.length_c   1.000
_cell.angle_alpha   90.00
_cell.angle_beta   90.00
_cell.angle_gamma   90.00
#
_symmetry.space_group_name_H-M   'P 1'
#
loop_
_entity.id
_entity.type
_entity.pdbx_description
1 polymer ?
#
loop_
_entity_poly.entity_id
_entity_poly.type
_entity_poly.pdbx_seq_one_letter_code
_entity_poly.pdbx_strand_id
1 'polypeptide(L)'
;MAIHGDTISSGLTTWNDEQEDVATELLATLAEEVKTGLVKTPKRLSSRFFYDAQGSRLFQEIMRSPDYYLTRSEYEILDTYKSELLRHFTENDSQAFDLVELGAGDGLKTKILLRYFVEQQARFAYAPVDISADALDELVGDVNRQFPDLSLKPQHDDYFHSLQQLASESDTRRVILFLGSNIGNFTPDEAVDFYQQLSDRLQPGELVLTGFDLQKHPAVIHTAYNDRDGLTKAFNLNLLRRINRELGADFDLAAFDHYESYNPENGEARSYLVSQKSQTVQIGALAMTVPFQAGEIIHTEISRKFTRTQIEQLAEKTGFVVTGWFTDSKGYFADVVFRKA
;
A
#
# COMPACT_ATOMS: atom_id res chain seq x y z
N MET A 1 -2.13 0.59 0.42
CA MET A 1 -3.29 -0.29 0.24
C MET A 1 -4.43 0.49 -0.42
N ALA A 2 -4.49 0.50 -1.76
CA ALA A 2 -5.54 1.21 -2.49
C ALA A 2 -6.80 0.34 -2.62
N ILE A 3 -7.95 0.87 -2.22
CA ILE A 3 -9.27 0.32 -2.50
C ILE A 3 -9.91 1.22 -3.55
N HIS A 4 -10.43 0.64 -4.64
CA HIS A 4 -11.36 1.33 -5.54
C HIS A 4 -12.75 1.35 -4.86
N GLY A 5 -13.21 2.54 -4.49
CA GLY A 5 -14.51 2.76 -3.86
C GLY A 5 -15.64 2.82 -4.88
N ASP A 6 -16.69 2.02 -4.65
CA ASP A 6 -18.04 2.33 -5.11
C ASP A 6 -18.73 3.22 -4.05
N THR A 7 -19.63 4.08 -4.51
CA THR A 7 -20.14 5.26 -3.80
C THR A 7 -21.21 4.91 -2.75
N ILE A 8 -21.10 5.43 -1.52
CA ILE A 8 -22.19 5.38 -0.52
C ILE A 8 -22.72 6.79 -0.24
N SER A 9 -24.04 6.98 -0.35
CA SER A 9 -24.74 8.21 0.02
C SER A 9 -25.13 8.19 1.50
N SER A 10 -24.94 9.33 2.17
CA SER A 10 -25.06 9.48 3.62
C SER A 10 -26.48 9.59 4.18
N GLY A 11 -26.65 9.01 5.37
CA GLY A 11 -27.66 9.33 6.38
C GLY A 11 -27.01 9.19 7.76
N LEU A 12 -27.32 10.08 8.70
CA LEU A 12 -26.69 10.17 10.03
C LEU A 12 -26.84 8.86 10.84
N THR A 13 -25.73 8.14 11.04
CA THR A 13 -25.64 6.94 11.89
C THR A 13 -24.69 7.20 13.07
N THR A 14 -24.82 6.46 14.18
CA THR A 14 -23.99 6.67 15.36
C THR A 14 -22.65 5.92 15.24
N TRP A 15 -21.61 6.34 15.97
CA TRP A 15 -20.24 5.78 15.89
C TRP A 15 -20.13 4.25 16.02
N ASN A 16 -21.04 3.61 16.78
CA ASN A 16 -21.08 2.14 16.88
C ASN A 16 -21.70 1.51 15.63
N ASP A 17 -22.68 2.18 15.01
CA ASP A 17 -23.31 1.71 13.79
C ASP A 17 -22.33 1.81 12.60
N GLU A 18 -21.51 2.86 12.55
CA GLU A 18 -20.49 3.05 11.48
C GLU A 18 -19.39 1.96 11.51
N GLN A 19 -18.93 1.54 12.70
CA GLN A 19 -17.95 0.45 12.81
C GLN A 19 -18.57 -0.92 12.43
N GLU A 20 -19.82 -1.15 12.78
CA GLU A 20 -20.56 -2.37 12.44
C GLU A 20 -20.87 -2.42 10.93
N ASP A 21 -21.18 -1.29 10.31
CA ASP A 21 -21.39 -1.14 8.87
C ASP A 21 -20.10 -1.38 8.07
N VAL A 22 -18.96 -0.77 8.47
CA VAL A 22 -17.66 -0.97 7.80
C VAL A 22 -17.19 -2.42 7.90
N ALA A 23 -17.34 -3.04 9.08
CA ALA A 23 -16.99 -4.45 9.27
C ALA A 23 -17.87 -5.37 8.40
N THR A 24 -19.15 -5.05 8.28
CA THR A 24 -20.12 -5.78 7.44
C THR A 24 -19.79 -5.62 5.96
N GLU A 25 -19.40 -4.42 5.52
CA GLU A 25 -18.99 -4.15 4.15
C GLU A 25 -17.66 -4.83 3.78
N LEU A 26 -16.66 -4.80 4.67
CA LEU A 26 -15.40 -5.53 4.49
C LEU A 26 -15.63 -7.04 4.39
N LEU A 27 -16.55 -7.60 5.17
CA LEU A 27 -16.93 -9.00 5.07
C LEU A 27 -17.63 -9.31 3.74
N ALA A 28 -18.54 -8.43 3.29
CA ALA A 28 -19.23 -8.57 2.01
C ALA A 28 -18.25 -8.51 0.82
N THR A 29 -17.28 -7.60 0.86
CA THR A 29 -16.26 -7.49 -0.20
C THR A 29 -15.29 -8.67 -0.19
N LEU A 30 -14.92 -9.22 0.97
CA LEU A 30 -14.15 -10.47 1.06
C LEU A 30 -14.95 -11.65 0.50
N ALA A 31 -16.24 -11.76 0.86
CA ALA A 31 -17.13 -12.81 0.37
C ALA A 31 -17.20 -12.80 -1.17
N GLU A 32 -17.37 -11.63 -1.79
CA GLU A 32 -17.43 -11.50 -3.25
C GLU A 32 -16.07 -11.78 -3.92
N GLU A 33 -14.96 -11.36 -3.32
CA GLU A 33 -13.62 -11.72 -3.80
C GLU A 33 -13.41 -13.23 -3.81
N VAL A 34 -13.77 -13.92 -2.73
CA VAL A 34 -13.62 -15.37 -2.60
C VAL A 34 -14.49 -16.10 -3.61
N LYS A 35 -15.75 -15.68 -3.74
CA LYS A 35 -16.74 -16.24 -4.67
C LYS A 35 -16.28 -16.13 -6.14
N THR A 36 -15.76 -14.97 -6.53
CA THR A 36 -15.34 -14.71 -7.92
C THR A 36 -13.93 -15.19 -8.20
N GLY A 37 -13.04 -15.15 -7.22
CA GLY A 37 -11.62 -15.44 -7.35
C GLY A 37 -11.32 -16.94 -7.39
N LEU A 38 -11.98 -17.74 -6.56
CA LEU A 38 -11.73 -19.18 -6.46
C LEU A 38 -12.37 -20.03 -7.57
N VAL A 39 -13.18 -19.42 -8.44
CA VAL A 39 -13.71 -20.07 -9.66
C VAL A 39 -12.89 -19.77 -10.91
N LYS A 40 -11.92 -18.84 -10.84
CA LYS A 40 -11.07 -18.48 -11.99
C LYS A 40 -10.04 -19.58 -12.29
N THR A 41 -9.53 -19.56 -13.51
CA THR A 41 -8.39 -20.40 -13.93
C THR A 41 -7.29 -19.48 -14.51
N PRO A 42 -6.16 -19.29 -13.81
CA PRO A 42 -5.86 -19.78 -12.46
C PRO A 42 -6.74 -19.10 -11.39
N LYS A 43 -6.90 -19.75 -10.22
CA LYS A 43 -7.58 -19.16 -9.07
C LYS A 43 -6.80 -17.93 -8.60
N ARG A 44 -7.50 -16.90 -8.12
CA ARG A 44 -6.88 -15.67 -7.60
C ARG A 44 -7.61 -15.17 -6.37
N LEU A 45 -6.87 -14.59 -5.43
CA LEU A 45 -7.41 -13.78 -4.34
C LEU A 45 -6.57 -12.51 -4.23
N SER A 46 -7.20 -11.37 -3.96
CA SER A 46 -6.51 -10.09 -3.83
C SER A 46 -5.71 -9.97 -2.52
N SER A 47 -4.47 -9.48 -2.61
CA SER A 47 -3.60 -9.21 -1.48
C SER A 47 -4.14 -8.13 -0.53
N ARG A 48 -5.13 -7.32 -0.96
CA ARG A 48 -5.81 -6.35 -0.07
C ARG A 48 -6.41 -7.02 1.17
N PHE A 49 -6.76 -8.30 1.09
CA PHE A 49 -7.36 -9.04 2.20
C PHE A 49 -6.34 -9.69 3.15
N PHE A 50 -5.03 -9.53 2.90
CA PHE A 50 -4.01 -9.97 3.85
C PHE A 50 -4.10 -9.25 5.20
N TYR A 51 -4.52 -7.99 5.20
CA TYR A 51 -4.37 -7.07 6.32
C TYR A 51 -5.55 -7.12 7.32
N ASP A 52 -5.85 -8.30 7.86
CA ASP A 52 -6.50 -8.36 9.18
C ASP A 52 -5.47 -8.05 10.28
N ALA A 53 -5.89 -7.95 11.55
CA ALA A 53 -4.98 -7.63 12.66
C ALA A 53 -3.73 -8.55 12.70
N GLN A 54 -3.90 -9.86 12.43
CA GLN A 54 -2.80 -10.81 12.38
C GLN A 54 -1.89 -10.60 11.17
N GLY A 55 -2.47 -10.35 9.99
CA GLY A 55 -1.71 -10.08 8.77
C GLY A 55 -0.91 -8.79 8.87
N SER A 56 -1.50 -7.72 9.40
CA SER A 56 -0.79 -6.46 9.67
C SER A 56 0.38 -6.68 10.62
N ARG A 57 0.20 -7.48 11.69
CA ARG A 57 1.30 -7.86 12.58
C ARG A 57 2.40 -8.64 11.84
N LEU A 58 2.04 -9.63 11.03
CA LEU A 58 3.03 -10.41 10.25
C LEU A 58 3.80 -9.52 9.28
N PHE A 59 3.12 -8.59 8.60
CA PHE A 59 3.78 -7.64 7.71
C PHE A 59 4.75 -6.71 8.47
N GLN A 60 4.39 -6.28 9.68
CA GLN A 60 5.28 -5.53 10.56
C GLN A 60 6.53 -6.33 10.99
N GLU A 61 6.42 -7.65 11.13
CA GLU A 61 7.57 -8.54 11.35
C GLU A 61 8.42 -8.68 10.07
N ILE A 62 7.79 -8.83 8.90
CA ILE A 62 8.46 -8.86 7.58
C ILE A 62 9.27 -7.59 7.36
N MET A 63 8.70 -6.40 7.61
CA MET A 63 9.40 -5.12 7.44
C MET A 63 10.67 -4.98 8.30
N ARG A 64 10.75 -5.72 9.42
CA ARG A 64 11.93 -5.75 10.31
C ARG A 64 12.93 -6.85 9.93
N SER A 65 12.53 -7.81 9.08
CA SER A 65 13.39 -8.91 8.66
C SER A 65 14.59 -8.41 7.87
N PRO A 66 15.81 -8.93 8.13
CA PRO A 66 16.98 -8.59 7.32
C PRO A 66 16.83 -8.97 5.85
N ASP A 67 15.96 -9.93 5.52
CA ASP A 67 15.72 -10.39 4.15
C ASP A 67 14.85 -9.39 3.35
N TYR A 68 13.97 -8.63 4.01
CA TYR A 68 13.11 -7.63 3.39
C TYR A 68 13.77 -6.25 3.39
N TYR A 69 14.41 -5.87 2.28
CA TYR A 69 15.20 -4.63 2.20
C TYR A 69 14.36 -3.35 2.01
N LEU A 70 13.16 -3.44 1.43
CA LEU A 70 12.41 -2.30 0.89
C LEU A 70 12.22 -1.19 1.94
N THR A 71 11.71 -1.56 3.12
CA THR A 71 11.44 -0.60 4.20
C THR A 71 12.69 0.14 4.64
N ARG A 72 13.85 -0.56 4.71
CA ARG A 72 15.12 0.06 5.11
C ARG A 72 15.70 0.94 4.01
N SER A 73 15.62 0.51 2.75
CA SER A 73 16.08 1.32 1.62
C SER A 73 15.30 2.63 1.52
N GLU A 74 13.97 2.59 1.62
CA GLU A 74 13.15 3.82 1.58
C GLU A 74 13.37 4.69 2.82
N TYR A 75 13.47 4.10 4.01
CA TYR A 75 13.84 4.84 5.22
C TYR A 75 15.18 5.58 5.06
N GLU A 76 16.20 4.91 4.51
CA GLU A 76 17.51 5.51 4.22
C GLU A 76 17.40 6.71 3.29
N ILE A 77 16.59 6.60 2.23
CA ILE A 77 16.35 7.70 1.28
C ILE A 77 15.74 8.90 2.00
N LEU A 78 14.64 8.71 2.72
CA LEU A 78 13.97 9.81 3.40
C LEU A 78 14.88 10.45 4.46
N ASP A 79 15.64 9.67 5.22
CA ASP A 79 16.56 10.19 6.23
C ASP A 79 17.74 10.96 5.63
N THR A 80 18.29 10.46 4.52
CA THR A 80 19.43 11.07 3.82
C THR A 80 19.02 12.36 3.11
N TYR A 81 17.85 12.36 2.46
CA TYR A 81 17.42 13.42 1.54
C TYR A 81 16.36 14.36 2.10
N LYS A 82 15.95 14.24 3.37
CA LYS A 82 14.94 15.11 4.03
C LYS A 82 15.14 16.61 3.80
N SER A 83 16.39 17.10 3.79
CA SER A 83 16.70 18.50 3.52
C SER A 83 16.40 18.91 2.08
N GLU A 84 16.76 18.06 1.13
CA GLU A 84 16.50 18.29 -0.30
C GLU A 84 15.02 18.13 -0.61
N LEU A 85 14.34 17.14 -0.01
CA LEU A 85 12.89 16.95 -0.12
C LEU A 85 12.13 18.18 0.39
N LEU A 86 12.47 18.71 1.57
CA LEU A 86 11.86 19.96 2.07
C LEU A 86 12.01 21.10 1.06
N ARG A 87 13.22 21.26 0.51
CA ARG A 87 13.54 22.28 -0.49
C ARG A 87 12.70 22.11 -1.77
N HIS A 88 12.48 20.87 -2.21
CA HIS A 88 11.58 20.56 -3.33
C HIS A 88 10.13 20.91 -3.01
N PHE A 89 9.65 20.58 -1.81
CA PHE A 89 8.27 20.79 -1.38
C PHE A 89 7.91 22.27 -1.24
N THR A 90 8.86 23.09 -0.79
CA THR A 90 8.64 24.53 -0.58
C THR A 90 9.10 25.41 -1.74
N GLU A 91 9.63 24.83 -2.83
CA GLU A 91 10.25 25.54 -3.96
C GLU A 91 11.33 26.58 -3.56
N ASN A 92 12.02 26.35 -2.45
CA ASN A 92 12.95 27.30 -1.79
C ASN A 92 12.31 28.59 -1.24
N ASP A 93 10.99 28.78 -1.35
CA ASP A 93 10.29 30.03 -0.97
C ASP A 93 9.56 29.92 0.38
N SER A 94 9.83 28.86 1.16
CA SER A 94 9.18 28.60 2.47
C SER A 94 7.65 28.64 2.42
N GLN A 95 7.06 28.31 1.27
CA GLN A 95 5.62 28.27 1.08
C GLN A 95 4.99 27.20 1.97
N ALA A 96 3.76 27.47 2.41
CA ALA A 96 3.00 26.49 3.15
C ALA A 96 2.53 25.35 2.24
N PHE A 97 2.51 24.13 2.75
CA PHE A 97 2.02 22.96 2.01
C PHE A 97 1.26 21.98 2.91
N ASP A 98 0.36 21.22 2.31
CA ASP A 98 -0.30 20.08 2.97
C ASP A 98 0.43 18.79 2.56
N LEU A 99 1.01 18.09 3.52
CA LEU A 99 1.67 16.81 3.33
C LEU A 99 0.66 15.69 3.49
N VAL A 100 0.14 15.18 2.37
CA VAL A 100 -0.90 14.15 2.35
C VAL A 100 -0.24 12.79 2.15
N GLU A 101 -0.45 11.82 3.04
CA GLU A 101 0.12 10.48 2.91
C GLU A 101 -0.95 9.44 2.61
N LEU A 102 -0.87 8.81 1.44
CA LEU A 102 -1.82 7.80 0.99
C LEU A 102 -1.42 6.41 1.50
N GLY A 103 -2.19 5.86 2.43
CA GLY A 103 -1.90 4.59 3.10
C GLY A 103 -0.78 4.75 4.12
N ALA A 104 -1.00 5.60 5.11
CA ALA A 104 0.01 6.02 6.06
C ALA A 104 0.49 4.90 7.00
N GLY A 105 -0.37 3.90 7.29
CA GLY A 105 -0.04 2.82 8.23
C GLY A 105 0.46 3.36 9.58
N ASP A 106 1.61 2.88 10.05
CA ASP A 106 2.22 3.32 11.32
C ASP A 106 3.03 4.63 11.22
N GLY A 107 3.15 5.19 10.01
CA GLY A 107 3.91 6.40 9.70
C GLY A 107 5.40 6.33 10.02
N LEU A 108 5.99 5.13 10.19
CA LEU A 108 7.40 4.95 10.60
C LEU A 108 8.37 5.79 9.77
N LYS A 109 8.21 5.74 8.45
CA LYS A 109 9.04 6.44 7.46
C LYS A 109 8.77 7.94 7.47
N THR A 110 7.50 8.32 7.45
CA THR A 110 7.07 9.72 7.35
C THR A 110 7.44 10.53 8.58
N LYS A 111 7.45 9.93 9.78
CA LYS A 111 7.89 10.58 11.03
C LYS A 111 9.31 11.14 10.97
N ILE A 112 10.19 10.64 10.09
CA ILE A 112 11.52 11.22 9.85
C ILE A 112 11.39 12.61 9.22
N LEU A 113 10.55 12.71 8.19
CA LEU A 113 10.27 13.97 7.50
C LEU A 113 9.56 14.95 8.44
N LEU A 114 8.53 14.48 9.16
CA LEU A 114 7.79 15.33 10.11
C LEU A 114 8.72 15.95 11.15
N ARG A 115 9.59 15.13 11.76
CA ARG A 115 10.58 15.59 12.75
C ARG A 115 11.47 16.68 12.17
N TYR A 116 12.05 16.41 11.00
CA TYR A 116 12.94 17.36 10.35
C TYR A 116 12.21 18.64 9.94
N PHE A 117 11.01 18.55 9.38
CA PHE A 117 10.23 19.73 8.95
C PHE A 117 9.81 20.60 10.13
N VAL A 118 9.43 19.99 11.26
CA VAL A 118 9.15 20.70 12.52
C VAL A 118 10.41 21.39 13.06
N GLU A 119 11.55 20.70 13.08
CA GLU A 119 12.84 21.27 13.51
C GLU A 119 13.28 22.46 12.63
N GLN A 120 12.99 22.41 11.33
CA GLN A 120 13.23 23.51 10.39
C GLN A 120 12.15 24.61 10.44
N GLN A 121 11.14 24.48 11.32
CA GLN A 121 10.01 25.41 11.41
C GLN A 121 9.27 25.60 10.08
N ALA A 122 9.20 24.55 9.27
CA ALA A 122 8.47 24.56 8.01
C ALA A 122 6.97 24.78 8.27
N ARG A 123 6.31 25.47 7.34
CA ARG A 123 4.87 25.73 7.42
C ARG A 123 4.13 24.61 6.72
N PHE A 124 3.63 23.62 7.45
CA PHE A 124 2.88 22.54 6.84
C PHE A 124 1.82 21.95 7.76
N ALA A 125 0.81 21.33 7.17
CA ALA A 125 -0.09 20.41 7.87
C ALA A 125 0.17 18.98 7.37
N TYR A 126 -0.03 17.99 8.22
CA TYR A 126 0.09 16.58 7.86
C TYR A 126 -1.30 15.93 7.82
N ALA A 127 -1.62 15.31 6.69
CA ALA A 127 -2.89 14.64 6.43
C ALA A 127 -2.64 13.15 6.14
N PRO A 128 -2.54 12.30 7.18
CA PRO A 128 -2.48 10.87 6.96
C PRO A 128 -3.83 10.35 6.47
N VAL A 129 -3.82 9.55 5.41
CA VAL A 129 -4.99 8.89 4.84
C VAL A 129 -4.82 7.38 5.02
N ASP A 130 -5.79 6.73 5.67
CA ASP A 130 -5.83 5.28 5.76
C ASP A 130 -7.27 4.78 5.86
N ILE A 131 -7.50 3.56 5.39
CA ILE A 131 -8.80 2.86 5.47
C ILE A 131 -8.95 2.12 6.81
N SER A 132 -7.84 1.87 7.52
CA SER A 132 -7.85 1.28 8.85
C SER A 132 -7.95 2.38 9.90
N ALA A 133 -9.11 2.47 10.55
CA ALA A 133 -9.34 3.40 11.67
C ALA A 133 -8.31 3.16 12.80
N ASP A 134 -8.09 1.90 13.18
CA ASP A 134 -7.12 1.53 14.23
C ASP A 134 -5.70 2.03 13.93
N ALA A 135 -5.23 1.84 12.68
CA ALA A 135 -3.90 2.30 12.27
C ALA A 135 -3.81 3.83 12.27
N LEU A 136 -4.86 4.51 11.80
CA LEU A 136 -4.94 5.96 11.77
C LEU A 136 -4.94 6.56 13.19
N ASP A 137 -5.72 5.99 14.11
CA ASP A 137 -5.79 6.42 15.51
C ASP A 137 -4.45 6.25 16.23
N GLU A 138 -3.78 5.10 16.04
CA GLU A 138 -2.45 4.86 16.59
C GLU A 138 -1.43 5.89 16.06
N LEU A 139 -1.46 6.15 14.74
CA LEU A 139 -0.58 7.12 14.09
C LEU A 139 -0.83 8.53 14.62
N VAL A 140 -2.08 8.99 14.65
CA VAL A 140 -2.47 10.32 15.15
C VAL A 140 -2.06 10.48 16.61
N GLY A 141 -2.33 9.47 17.45
CA GLY A 141 -1.92 9.48 18.85
C GLY A 141 -0.40 9.60 19.01
N ASP A 142 0.38 8.90 18.20
CA ASP A 142 1.84 8.97 18.25
C ASP A 142 2.39 10.30 17.74
N VAL A 143 1.83 10.83 16.64
CA VAL A 143 2.25 12.11 16.06
C VAL A 143 1.93 13.27 17.00
N ASN A 144 0.74 13.29 17.63
CA ASN A 144 0.39 14.30 18.62
C ASN A 144 1.32 14.29 19.85
N ARG A 145 1.77 13.11 20.29
CA ARG A 145 2.74 12.99 21.40
C ARG A 145 4.12 13.51 21.01
N GLN A 146 4.58 13.24 19.79
CA GLN A 146 5.92 13.64 19.33
C GLN A 146 5.97 15.10 18.86
N PHE A 147 4.90 15.62 18.26
CA PHE A 147 4.82 16.92 17.60
C PHE A 147 3.49 17.62 17.95
N PRO A 148 3.31 18.08 19.21
CA PRO A 148 2.02 18.57 19.71
C PRO A 148 1.49 19.82 19.00
N ASP A 149 2.38 20.61 18.38
CA ASP A 149 2.02 21.83 17.66
C ASP A 149 1.82 21.59 16.15
N LEU A 150 2.00 20.36 15.66
CA LEU A 150 1.81 20.02 14.25
C LEU A 150 0.32 19.99 13.91
N SER A 151 -0.08 20.73 12.87
CA SER A 151 -1.45 20.67 12.35
C SER A 151 -1.71 19.32 11.69
N LEU A 152 -2.71 18.58 12.20
CA LEU A 152 -3.10 17.27 11.69
C LEU A 152 -4.49 17.29 11.07
N LYS A 153 -4.63 16.64 9.92
CA LYS A 153 -5.89 16.48 9.18
C LYS A 153 -6.13 15.01 8.81
N PRO A 154 -6.28 14.09 9.79
CA PRO A 154 -6.44 12.67 9.51
C PRO A 154 -7.69 12.41 8.66
N GLN A 155 -7.59 11.51 7.68
CA GLN A 155 -8.69 11.10 6.80
C GLN A 155 -8.87 9.58 6.91
N HIS A 156 -10.01 9.14 7.42
CA HIS A 156 -10.41 7.74 7.45
C HIS A 156 -11.29 7.45 6.22
N ASP A 157 -10.66 7.25 5.07
CA ASP A 157 -11.37 7.08 3.80
C ASP A 157 -10.48 6.46 2.72
N ASP A 158 -11.05 6.24 1.53
CA ASP A 158 -10.27 5.95 0.33
C ASP A 158 -9.44 7.16 -0.11
N TYR A 159 -8.42 6.88 -0.91
CA TYR A 159 -7.42 7.87 -1.34
C TYR A 159 -8.03 9.03 -2.12
N PHE A 160 -8.97 8.75 -3.01
CA PHE A 160 -9.49 9.74 -3.94
C PHE A 160 -10.60 10.58 -3.34
N HIS A 161 -11.42 10.01 -2.47
CA HIS A 161 -12.38 10.77 -1.69
C HIS A 161 -11.66 11.72 -0.71
N SER A 162 -10.66 11.21 0.02
CA SER A 162 -9.81 12.03 0.91
C SER A 162 -9.15 13.22 0.17
N LEU A 163 -8.63 12.99 -1.04
CA LEU A 163 -8.02 14.05 -1.85
C LEU A 163 -9.02 15.12 -2.29
N GLN A 164 -10.26 14.73 -2.58
CA GLN A 164 -11.34 15.68 -2.93
C GLN A 164 -11.78 16.49 -1.71
N GLN A 165 -11.92 15.84 -0.56
CA GLN A 165 -12.26 16.51 0.69
C GLN A 165 -11.19 17.54 1.06
N LEU A 166 -9.91 17.15 1.10
CA LEU A 166 -8.79 18.04 1.40
C LEU A 166 -8.69 19.22 0.41
N ALA A 167 -8.98 18.99 -0.88
CA ALA A 167 -9.00 20.07 -1.88
C ALA A 167 -10.12 21.10 -1.64
N SER A 168 -11.23 20.70 -1.02
CA SER A 168 -12.33 21.61 -0.70
C SER A 168 -12.07 22.47 0.54
N GLU A 169 -11.14 22.04 1.40
CA GLU A 169 -10.83 22.71 2.67
C GLU A 169 -9.80 23.83 2.52
N SER A 170 -8.91 23.76 1.52
CA SER A 170 -7.82 24.73 1.36
C SER A 170 -7.25 24.78 -0.06
N ASP A 171 -6.85 25.99 -0.48
CA ASP A 171 -6.04 26.21 -1.69
C ASP A 171 -4.52 26.02 -1.44
N THR A 172 -4.14 25.49 -0.26
CA THR A 172 -2.74 25.22 0.06
C THR A 172 -2.20 24.14 -0.86
N ARG A 173 -1.01 24.36 -1.43
CA ARG A 173 -0.35 23.39 -2.31
C ARG A 173 -0.20 22.05 -1.59
N ARG A 174 -0.54 20.96 -2.28
CA ARG A 174 -0.37 19.61 -1.73
C ARG A 174 0.91 18.94 -2.21
N VAL A 175 1.50 18.18 -1.29
CA VAL A 175 2.57 17.21 -1.55
C VAL A 175 2.03 15.84 -1.13
N ILE A 176 1.81 14.98 -2.11
CA ILE A 176 1.26 13.64 -1.89
C ILE A 176 2.42 12.66 -1.70
N LEU A 177 2.40 11.90 -0.61
CA LEU A 177 3.30 10.79 -0.35
C LEU A 177 2.60 9.49 -0.73
N PHE A 178 3.19 8.73 -1.64
CA PHE A 178 2.76 7.37 -1.98
C PHE A 178 3.96 6.41 -1.87
N LEU A 179 4.20 5.97 -0.65
CA LEU A 179 5.43 5.30 -0.23
C LEU A 179 5.30 3.77 -0.24
N GLY A 180 6.41 3.08 0.02
CA GLY A 180 6.48 1.63 0.25
C GLY A 180 6.40 0.80 -1.02
N SER A 181 6.55 1.40 -2.19
CA SER A 181 6.32 0.72 -3.47
C SER A 181 4.94 0.07 -3.57
N ASN A 182 3.92 0.71 -2.95
CA ASN A 182 2.52 0.29 -3.06
C ASN A 182 2.04 0.27 -4.53
N ILE A 183 2.58 1.15 -5.38
CA ILE A 183 2.40 1.16 -6.84
C ILE A 183 2.78 -0.18 -7.50
N GLY A 184 3.66 -0.95 -6.87
CA GLY A 184 4.04 -2.29 -7.31
C GLY A 184 2.89 -3.30 -7.26
N ASN A 185 1.85 -3.05 -6.48
CA ASN A 185 0.69 -3.94 -6.35
C ASN A 185 -0.31 -3.81 -7.50
N PHE A 186 -0.09 -2.85 -8.41
CA PHE A 186 -0.92 -2.62 -9.58
C PHE A 186 -0.31 -3.28 -10.81
N THR A 187 -1.17 -3.78 -11.69
CA THR A 187 -0.81 -4.04 -13.09
C THR A 187 -0.38 -2.73 -13.78
N PRO A 188 0.30 -2.80 -14.94
CA PRO A 188 0.68 -1.60 -15.69
C PRO A 188 -0.48 -0.65 -15.98
N ASP A 189 -1.65 -1.18 -16.32
CA ASP A 189 -2.83 -0.37 -16.65
C ASP A 189 -3.46 0.24 -15.39
N GLU A 190 -3.63 -0.55 -14.32
CA GLU A 190 -4.10 -0.04 -13.02
C GLU A 190 -3.18 1.06 -12.46
N ALA A 191 -1.86 0.96 -12.68
CA ALA A 191 -0.91 2.00 -12.30
C ALA A 191 -1.14 3.31 -13.09
N VAL A 192 -1.37 3.22 -14.40
CA VAL A 192 -1.70 4.39 -15.23
C VAL A 192 -3.03 5.00 -14.79
N ASP A 193 -4.05 4.19 -14.58
CA ASP A 193 -5.38 4.66 -14.13
C ASP A 193 -5.31 5.34 -12.77
N PHE A 194 -4.52 4.79 -11.84
CA PHE A 194 -4.29 5.39 -10.52
C PHE A 194 -3.65 6.77 -10.63
N TYR A 195 -2.56 6.89 -11.40
CA TYR A 195 -1.88 8.19 -11.56
C TYR A 195 -2.69 9.16 -12.40
N GLN A 196 -3.50 8.72 -13.36
CA GLN A 196 -4.42 9.59 -14.08
C GLN A 196 -5.46 10.19 -13.12
N GLN A 197 -6.08 9.36 -12.28
CA GLN A 197 -7.02 9.84 -11.26
C GLN A 197 -6.38 10.79 -10.25
N LEU A 198 -5.11 10.56 -9.89
CA LEU A 198 -4.34 11.48 -9.06
C LEU A 198 -4.11 12.81 -9.78
N SER A 199 -3.67 12.74 -11.04
CA SER A 199 -3.42 13.89 -11.92
C SER A 199 -4.65 14.78 -12.11
N ASP A 200 -5.84 14.17 -12.24
CA ASP A 200 -7.12 14.88 -12.42
C ASP A 200 -7.57 15.64 -11.16
N ARG A 201 -7.05 15.26 -9.98
CA ARG A 201 -7.38 15.87 -8.70
C ARG A 201 -6.32 16.84 -8.20
N LEU A 202 -5.17 16.93 -8.87
CA LEU A 202 -4.08 17.83 -8.52
C LEU A 202 -4.04 19.07 -9.42
N GLN A 203 -3.67 20.20 -8.83
CA GLN A 203 -3.41 21.45 -9.53
C GLN A 203 -2.00 21.47 -10.13
N PRO A 204 -1.76 22.20 -11.22
CA PRO A 204 -0.43 22.42 -11.76
C PRO A 204 0.57 22.86 -10.69
N GLY A 205 1.74 22.22 -10.66
CA GLY A 205 2.77 22.46 -9.66
C GLY A 205 2.65 21.65 -8.37
N GLU A 206 1.52 21.02 -8.06
CA GLU A 206 1.43 20.08 -6.93
C GLU A 206 2.32 18.85 -7.16
N LEU A 207 2.76 18.24 -6.06
CA LEU A 207 3.82 17.22 -6.08
C LEU A 207 3.30 15.87 -5.62
N VAL A 208 3.90 14.80 -6.14
CA VAL A 208 3.74 13.44 -5.66
C VAL A 208 5.13 12.84 -5.45
N LEU A 209 5.49 12.51 -4.21
CA LEU A 209 6.67 11.70 -3.91
C LEU A 209 6.23 10.22 -3.92
N THR A 210 6.74 9.46 -4.88
CA THR A 210 6.43 8.04 -4.99
C THR A 210 7.64 7.18 -4.73
N GLY A 211 7.49 6.20 -3.85
CA GLY A 211 8.48 5.15 -3.66
C GLY A 211 8.33 4.03 -4.68
N PHE A 212 9.42 3.69 -5.37
CA PHE A 212 9.50 2.62 -6.35
C PHE A 212 10.60 1.63 -5.97
N ASP A 213 10.24 0.36 -5.83
CA ASP A 213 11.23 -0.70 -5.75
C ASP A 213 11.80 -1.00 -7.14
N LEU A 214 13.12 -0.92 -7.30
CA LEU A 214 13.76 -0.99 -8.62
C LEU A 214 14.06 -2.43 -9.05
N GLN A 215 14.11 -2.68 -10.35
CA GLN A 215 14.60 -3.96 -10.86
C GLN A 215 16.06 -4.16 -10.46
N LYS A 216 16.37 -5.35 -9.94
CA LYS A 216 17.69 -5.75 -9.46
C LYS A 216 17.87 -7.25 -9.57
N HIS A 217 19.00 -7.75 -9.07
CA HIS A 217 19.33 -9.17 -9.13
C HIS A 217 18.19 -10.05 -8.58
N PRO A 218 17.69 -11.05 -9.35
CA PRO A 218 16.54 -11.88 -8.96
C PRO A 218 16.62 -12.49 -7.57
N ALA A 219 17.80 -12.97 -7.16
CA ALA A 219 17.98 -13.57 -5.84
C ALA A 219 17.70 -12.59 -4.68
N VAL A 220 17.93 -11.29 -4.86
CA VAL A 220 17.63 -10.27 -3.84
C VAL A 220 16.12 -10.10 -3.70
N ILE A 221 15.41 -10.05 -4.83
CA ILE A 221 13.94 -9.99 -4.84
C ILE A 221 13.36 -11.26 -4.22
N HIS A 222 13.74 -12.43 -4.74
CA HIS A 222 13.25 -13.71 -4.24
C HIS A 222 13.47 -13.87 -2.73
N THR A 223 14.65 -13.49 -2.20
CA THR A 223 14.91 -13.56 -0.75
C THR A 223 13.98 -12.65 0.06
N ALA A 224 13.63 -11.47 -0.46
CA ALA A 224 12.73 -10.54 0.23
C ALA A 224 11.29 -11.09 0.32
N TYR A 225 10.84 -11.90 -0.64
CA TYR A 225 9.47 -12.43 -0.67
C TYR A 225 9.38 -13.92 -0.32
N ASN A 226 10.51 -14.57 -0.06
CA ASN A 226 10.61 -15.96 0.39
C ASN A 226 11.68 -16.04 1.49
N ASP A 227 11.43 -15.29 2.56
CA ASP A 227 12.36 -15.13 3.68
C ASP A 227 12.61 -16.43 4.43
N ARG A 228 13.80 -16.53 5.03
CA ARG A 228 14.28 -17.77 5.67
C ARG A 228 13.51 -18.15 6.93
N ASP A 229 12.90 -17.17 7.59
CA ASP A 229 12.15 -17.36 8.83
C ASP A 229 10.69 -17.77 8.56
N GLY A 230 10.27 -17.78 7.29
CA GLY A 230 8.94 -18.19 6.86
C GLY A 230 7.84 -17.18 7.20
N LEU A 231 8.19 -15.91 7.46
CA LEU A 231 7.23 -14.85 7.79
C LEU A 231 6.32 -14.54 6.60
N THR A 232 6.86 -14.46 5.39
CA THR A 232 6.10 -14.20 4.15
C THR A 232 5.19 -15.38 3.81
N LYS A 233 5.63 -16.61 4.08
CA LYS A 233 4.77 -17.80 3.99
C LYS A 233 3.60 -17.72 4.97
N ALA A 234 3.88 -17.38 6.23
CA ALA A 234 2.85 -17.24 7.25
C ALA A 234 1.86 -16.11 6.94
N PHE A 235 2.35 -15.00 6.37
CA PHE A 235 1.56 -13.87 5.89
C PHE A 235 0.64 -14.28 4.73
N ASN A 236 1.17 -14.97 3.71
CA ASN A 236 0.36 -15.43 2.59
C ASN A 236 -0.72 -16.44 3.02
N LEU A 237 -0.36 -17.43 3.83
CA LEU A 237 -1.30 -18.41 4.39
C LEU A 237 -2.34 -17.80 5.33
N ASN A 238 -2.08 -16.62 5.89
CA ASN A 238 -3.04 -15.91 6.74
C ASN A 238 -4.34 -15.58 5.99
N LEU A 239 -4.29 -15.39 4.67
CA LEU A 239 -5.49 -15.16 3.86
C LEU A 239 -6.48 -16.33 3.96
N LEU A 240 -5.99 -17.58 3.86
CA LEU A 240 -6.82 -18.76 4.00
C LEU A 240 -7.34 -18.91 5.44
N ARG A 241 -6.51 -18.58 6.44
CA ARG A 241 -6.90 -18.57 7.86
C ARG A 241 -8.04 -17.59 8.11
N ARG A 242 -7.95 -16.39 7.51
CA ARG A 242 -9.00 -15.36 7.56
C ARG A 242 -10.29 -15.87 6.93
N ILE A 243 -10.22 -16.47 5.74
CA ILE A 243 -11.39 -17.03 5.04
C ILE A 243 -12.05 -18.14 5.86
N ASN A 244 -11.27 -19.01 6.52
CA ASN A 244 -11.82 -20.01 7.45
C ASN A 244 -12.63 -19.35 8.58
N ARG A 245 -12.06 -18.33 9.22
CA ARG A 245 -12.67 -17.62 10.35
C ARG A 245 -13.93 -16.84 9.94
N GLU A 246 -13.83 -16.06 8.86
CA GLU A 246 -14.84 -15.05 8.49
C GLU A 246 -15.94 -15.60 7.59
N LEU A 247 -15.63 -16.58 6.74
CA LEU A 247 -16.60 -17.16 5.78
C LEU A 247 -16.96 -18.62 6.10
N GLY A 248 -16.52 -19.15 7.25
CA GLY A 248 -16.78 -20.53 7.66
C GLY A 248 -16.22 -21.54 6.67
N ALA A 249 -15.00 -21.28 6.16
CA ALA A 249 -14.29 -22.21 5.29
C ALA A 249 -13.47 -23.24 6.07
N ASP A 250 -13.07 -24.33 5.40
CA ASP A 250 -12.31 -25.44 5.99
C ASP A 250 -10.95 -25.69 5.31
N PHE A 251 -10.26 -24.64 4.84
CA PHE A 251 -8.90 -24.75 4.32
C PHE A 251 -7.97 -25.42 5.34
N ASP A 252 -7.41 -26.58 4.97
CA ASP A 252 -6.30 -27.22 5.68
C ASP A 252 -5.00 -26.47 5.33
N LEU A 253 -4.60 -25.52 6.17
CA LEU A 253 -3.42 -24.68 5.94
C LEU A 253 -2.13 -25.50 5.74
N ALA A 254 -2.02 -26.68 6.35
CA ALA A 254 -0.85 -27.55 6.19
C ALA A 254 -0.79 -28.21 4.81
N ALA A 255 -1.90 -28.20 4.08
CA ALA A 255 -2.00 -28.70 2.71
C ALA A 255 -1.79 -27.61 1.64
N PHE A 256 -1.40 -26.40 2.04
CA PHE A 256 -0.98 -25.33 1.13
C PHE A 256 0.44 -24.89 1.47
N ASP A 257 1.23 -24.61 0.43
CA ASP A 257 2.56 -24.03 0.58
C ASP A 257 2.66 -22.68 -0.13
N HIS A 258 3.57 -21.84 0.33
CA HIS A 258 3.89 -20.57 -0.29
C HIS A 258 4.87 -20.80 -1.44
N TYR A 259 4.63 -20.13 -2.56
CA TYR A 259 5.58 -20.06 -3.66
C TYR A 259 5.67 -18.63 -4.17
N GLU A 260 6.88 -18.18 -4.47
CA GLU A 260 7.14 -16.88 -5.08
C GLU A 260 7.87 -17.08 -6.42
N SER A 261 7.58 -16.20 -7.37
CA SER A 261 8.35 -16.08 -8.59
C SER A 261 8.63 -14.64 -8.95
N TYR A 262 9.88 -14.32 -9.27
CA TYR A 262 10.27 -13.07 -9.89
C TYR A 262 10.65 -13.27 -11.36
N ASN A 263 9.99 -12.54 -12.25
CA ASN A 263 10.37 -12.47 -13.66
C ASN A 263 11.16 -11.17 -13.94
N PRO A 264 12.49 -11.24 -14.18
CA PRO A 264 13.31 -10.05 -14.43
C PRO A 264 13.02 -9.36 -15.76
N GLU A 265 12.36 -10.01 -16.72
CA GLU A 265 12.04 -9.39 -18.03
C GLU A 265 10.94 -8.34 -17.91
N ASN A 266 9.92 -8.61 -17.09
CA ASN A 266 8.81 -7.69 -16.87
C ASN A 266 8.85 -7.01 -15.49
N GLY A 267 9.75 -7.45 -14.60
CA GLY A 267 9.93 -6.94 -13.25
C GLY A 267 8.85 -7.39 -12.28
N GLU A 268 8.06 -8.43 -12.57
CA GLU A 268 6.98 -8.86 -11.69
C GLU A 268 7.45 -9.91 -10.68
N ALA A 269 7.39 -9.59 -9.39
CA ALA A 269 7.34 -10.60 -8.34
C ALA A 269 5.89 -11.02 -8.13
N ARG A 270 5.63 -12.32 -7.98
CA ARG A 270 4.28 -12.88 -7.81
C ARG A 270 4.26 -13.91 -6.70
N SER A 271 3.29 -13.79 -5.79
CA SER A 271 3.09 -14.71 -4.68
C SER A 271 1.91 -15.64 -4.93
N TYR A 272 2.08 -16.90 -4.58
CA TYR A 272 1.09 -17.95 -4.77
C TYR A 272 0.95 -18.82 -3.52
N LEU A 273 -0.23 -19.42 -3.39
CA LEU A 273 -0.46 -20.58 -2.53
C LEU A 273 -0.64 -21.81 -3.41
N VAL A 274 0.08 -22.88 -3.12
CA VAL A 274 0.12 -24.11 -3.91
C VAL A 274 -0.46 -25.25 -3.11
N SER A 275 -1.54 -25.85 -3.61
CA SER A 275 -2.15 -27.03 -2.99
C SER A 275 -1.19 -28.22 -3.07
N GLN A 276 -0.87 -28.84 -1.94
CA GLN A 276 0.08 -29.94 -1.84
C GLN A 276 -0.55 -31.31 -2.14
N LYS A 277 -1.89 -31.38 -2.17
CA LYS A 277 -2.66 -32.59 -2.44
C LYS A 277 -3.93 -32.23 -3.21
N SER A 278 -4.56 -33.21 -3.86
CA SER A 278 -5.93 -33.00 -4.32
C SER A 278 -6.84 -32.94 -3.10
N GLN A 279 -7.65 -31.88 -3.01
CA GLN A 279 -8.52 -31.61 -1.88
C GLN A 279 -9.75 -30.82 -2.32
N THR A 280 -10.72 -30.70 -1.43
CA THR A 280 -11.93 -29.91 -1.68
C THR A 280 -12.21 -29.10 -0.44
N VAL A 281 -12.39 -27.80 -0.63
CA VAL A 281 -12.65 -26.84 0.44
C VAL A 281 -14.12 -26.45 0.38
N GLN A 282 -14.80 -26.52 1.51
CA GLN A 282 -16.15 -25.99 1.73
C GLN A 282 -16.05 -24.57 2.26
N ILE A 283 -16.91 -23.68 1.79
CA ILE A 283 -17.02 -22.30 2.26
C ILE A 283 -18.48 -22.06 2.66
N GLY A 284 -18.76 -22.24 3.95
CA GLY A 284 -20.12 -22.30 4.48
C GLY A 284 -20.95 -21.05 4.19
N ALA A 285 -20.38 -19.86 4.40
CA ALA A 285 -21.08 -18.59 4.17
C ALA A 285 -21.49 -18.35 2.71
N LEU A 286 -20.82 -19.04 1.76
CA LEU A 286 -21.08 -18.91 0.33
C LEU A 286 -21.83 -20.12 -0.26
N ALA A 287 -22.11 -21.16 0.55
CA ALA A 287 -22.57 -22.46 0.06
C ALA A 287 -21.75 -22.97 -1.14
N MET A 288 -20.43 -22.74 -1.08
CA MET A 288 -19.50 -22.97 -2.19
C MET A 288 -18.56 -24.13 -1.88
N THR A 289 -18.33 -24.97 -2.88
CA THR A 289 -17.37 -26.07 -2.84
C THR A 289 -16.29 -25.83 -3.88
N VAL A 290 -15.03 -25.81 -3.46
CA VAL A 290 -13.89 -25.48 -4.31
C VAL A 290 -12.93 -26.67 -4.42
N PRO A 291 -12.85 -27.34 -5.57
CA PRO A 291 -11.86 -28.39 -5.78
C PRO A 291 -10.48 -27.78 -6.06
N PHE A 292 -9.46 -28.45 -5.54
CA PHE A 292 -8.05 -28.21 -5.82
C PHE A 292 -7.38 -29.52 -6.25
N GLN A 293 -6.60 -29.47 -7.33
CA GLN A 293 -5.66 -30.54 -7.66
C GLN A 293 -4.33 -30.37 -6.91
N ALA A 294 -3.56 -31.45 -6.76
CA ALA A 294 -2.18 -31.34 -6.32
C ALA A 294 -1.37 -30.46 -7.29
N GLY A 295 -0.62 -29.49 -6.76
CA GLY A 295 0.12 -28.49 -7.52
C GLY A 295 -0.73 -27.31 -8.03
N GLU A 296 -2.05 -27.30 -7.81
CA GLU A 296 -2.89 -26.19 -8.24
C GLU A 296 -2.62 -24.93 -7.42
N ILE A 297 -2.55 -23.78 -8.09
CA ILE A 297 -2.17 -22.50 -7.50
C ILE A 297 -3.37 -21.58 -7.25
N ILE A 298 -3.24 -20.76 -6.21
CA ILE A 298 -4.00 -19.52 -6.02
C ILE A 298 -3.00 -18.37 -6.16
N HIS A 299 -3.18 -17.51 -7.14
CA HIS A 299 -2.42 -16.26 -7.23
C HIS A 299 -2.91 -15.29 -6.15
N THR A 300 -2.00 -14.70 -5.38
CA THR A 300 -2.36 -13.89 -4.20
C THR A 300 -1.84 -12.45 -4.26
N GLU A 301 -0.70 -12.21 -4.90
CA GLU A 301 -0.10 -10.89 -4.93
C GLU A 301 0.76 -10.70 -6.17
N ILE A 302 0.82 -9.47 -6.66
CA ILE A 302 1.85 -8.98 -7.58
C ILE A 302 2.61 -7.86 -6.88
N SER A 303 3.93 -7.83 -7.02
CA SER A 303 4.76 -6.71 -6.59
C SER A 303 5.77 -6.39 -7.67
N ARG A 304 5.46 -5.38 -8.47
CA ARG A 304 6.29 -4.95 -9.60
C ARG A 304 7.53 -4.21 -9.12
N LYS A 305 8.60 -4.42 -9.88
CA LYS A 305 9.89 -3.76 -9.79
C LYS A 305 10.10 -2.95 -11.05
N PHE A 306 10.57 -1.72 -10.89
CA PHE A 306 10.52 -0.73 -11.95
C PHE A 306 11.91 -0.42 -12.50
N THR A 307 11.98 -0.17 -13.80
CA THR A 307 13.12 0.52 -14.40
C THR A 307 12.88 2.03 -14.40
N ARG A 308 13.97 2.80 -14.51
CA ARG A 308 13.87 4.25 -14.65
C ARG A 308 12.99 4.67 -15.82
N THR A 309 13.17 4.03 -16.98
CA THR A 309 12.36 4.32 -18.18
C THR A 309 10.86 4.06 -17.95
N GLN A 310 10.50 2.99 -17.23
CA GLN A 310 9.09 2.73 -16.89
C GLN A 310 8.50 3.81 -15.99
N ILE A 311 9.27 4.32 -15.03
CA ILE A 311 8.85 5.39 -14.12
C ILE A 311 8.67 6.72 -14.88
N GLU A 312 9.63 7.08 -15.73
CA GLU A 312 9.56 8.28 -16.57
C GLU A 312 8.36 8.22 -17.54
N GLN A 313 8.11 7.06 -18.15
CA GLN A 313 6.95 6.83 -19.02
C GLN A 313 5.61 6.90 -18.27
N LEU A 314 5.54 6.37 -17.04
CA LEU A 314 4.34 6.48 -16.22
C LEU A 314 4.02 7.96 -15.94
N ALA A 315 5.02 8.75 -15.54
CA ALA A 315 4.86 10.19 -15.31
C ALA A 315 4.37 10.91 -16.57
N GLU A 316 5.03 10.70 -17.72
CA GLU A 316 4.68 11.34 -18.99
C GLU A 316 3.24 11.02 -19.41
N LYS A 317 2.85 9.74 -19.36
CA LYS A 317 1.51 9.28 -19.75
C LYS A 317 0.38 9.84 -18.89
N THR A 318 0.69 10.24 -17.66
CA THR A 318 -0.31 10.67 -16.67
C THR A 318 -0.22 12.15 -16.35
N GLY A 319 0.47 12.93 -17.20
CA GLY A 319 0.51 14.40 -17.09
C GLY A 319 1.40 14.91 -15.97
N PHE A 320 2.44 14.15 -15.60
CA PHE A 320 3.45 14.55 -14.64
C PHE A 320 4.83 14.72 -15.30
N VAL A 321 5.68 15.51 -14.66
CA VAL A 321 7.10 15.64 -14.99
C VAL A 321 7.94 15.16 -13.81
N VAL A 322 8.97 14.37 -14.08
CA VAL A 322 9.93 13.95 -13.06
C VAL A 322 10.86 15.13 -12.73
N THR A 323 10.88 15.55 -11.45
CA THR A 323 11.66 16.71 -10.99
C THR A 323 12.66 16.39 -9.88
N GLY A 324 12.60 15.20 -9.30
CA GLY A 324 13.53 14.73 -8.28
C GLY A 324 13.68 13.21 -8.33
N TRP A 325 14.88 12.72 -8.03
CA TRP A 325 15.21 11.29 -8.06
C TRP A 325 16.21 10.97 -6.95
N PHE A 326 15.77 10.23 -5.95
CA PHE A 326 16.55 9.92 -4.76
C PHE A 326 16.62 8.41 -4.58
N THR A 327 17.80 7.86 -4.34
CA THR A 327 18.01 6.40 -4.23
C THR A 327 18.78 6.06 -2.98
N ASP A 328 18.55 4.87 -2.44
CA ASP A 328 19.38 4.35 -1.35
C ASP A 328 20.80 4.05 -1.84
N SER A 329 21.75 3.90 -0.91
CA SER A 329 23.17 3.66 -1.23
C SER A 329 23.43 2.43 -2.11
N LYS A 330 22.49 1.48 -2.15
CA LYS A 330 22.58 0.27 -3.00
C LYS A 330 21.90 0.43 -4.36
N GLY A 331 21.16 1.52 -4.59
CA GLY A 331 20.36 1.72 -5.80
C GLY A 331 19.24 0.68 -5.94
N TYR A 332 18.67 0.24 -4.83
CA TYR A 332 17.63 -0.78 -4.77
C TYR A 332 16.24 -0.17 -4.83
N PHE A 333 16.07 1.03 -4.31
CA PHE A 333 14.81 1.73 -4.22
C PHE A 333 15.00 3.17 -4.72
N ALA A 334 13.93 3.77 -5.22
CA ALA A 334 13.92 5.19 -5.57
C ALA A 334 12.68 5.88 -5.04
N ASP A 335 12.85 7.01 -4.36
CA ASP A 335 11.78 7.98 -4.17
C ASP A 335 11.88 9.04 -5.27
N VAL A 336 10.82 9.17 -6.05
CA VAL A 336 10.80 10.00 -7.25
C VAL A 336 9.73 11.07 -7.11
N VAL A 337 10.11 12.33 -7.35
CA VAL A 337 9.20 13.48 -7.27
C VAL A 337 8.58 13.73 -8.63
N PHE A 338 7.29 13.47 -8.72
CA PHE A 338 6.45 13.87 -9.85
C PHE A 338 5.84 15.23 -9.57
N ARG A 339 5.91 16.13 -10.54
CA ARG A 339 5.26 17.44 -10.50
C ARG A 339 4.14 17.44 -11.53
N LYS A 340 2.93 17.83 -11.10
CA LYS A 340 1.79 18.00 -12.02
C LYS A 340 2.15 19.10 -13.03
N ALA A 341 2.08 18.74 -14.32
CA ALA A 341 2.46 19.61 -15.44
C ALA A 341 1.52 20.82 -15.60
#